data_AF-A0A2K9L7F4-F1
#
_entry.id   AF-A0A2K9L7F4-F1
#
_cell.length_a   1.000
_cell.length_b   1.000
_cell.length_c   1.000
_cell.angle_alpha   90.00
_cell.angle_beta   90.00
_cell.angle_gamma   90.00
#
_symmetry.space_group_name_H-M   'P 1'
#
loop_
_entity.id
_entity.type
_entity.pdbx_description
1 polymer ?
#
loop_
_entity_poly.entity_id
_entity_poly.type
_entity_poly.pdbx_seq_one_letter_code
_entity_poly.pdbx_strand_id
1 'polypeptide(L)'
;MRRTRGGRVESLDTSHTGRLWIRGKPLFAKAFKRLARLMLVISPAVKPKAGARRCSETFTKTAWQPACSAALRCVPAVPRPPYCVLSWQYDIFSGFTQSTIGSTTTHYPDPGVASLSWGSSTGSGQSALVVNNPSIVGASVDTYIGGGTPPAALPYLGFSTSLTHHNHPITGSSLTSATLRAEVSLTPTAPAGPTLPTQITAFDIAFAETPNVNNCSFPSSSQCDDIFVLLGGLLNQSFQYDAGDGDGLLTYFVNIFPITGGVLGTLSDASCAAAGQGPGCIGFQTRENQSTTLAFGFTISTEPLSVPEPGVLALLGIGLAGLGAMRWRRI
;
A
#
# COMPACT_ATOMS: atom_id res chain seq x y z
N MET A 1 20.31 -67.31 17.59
CA MET A 1 19.99 -67.42 19.03
C MET A 1 19.96 -66.00 19.57
N ARG A 2 18.92 -65.41 20.16
CA ARG A 2 17.83 -65.91 21.00
C ARG A 2 16.62 -64.97 20.80
N ARG A 3 15.44 -65.56 20.60
CA ARG A 3 14.11 -64.93 20.68
C ARG A 3 13.86 -64.38 22.09
N THR A 4 13.01 -63.34 22.23
CA THR A 4 11.59 -63.47 22.65
C THR A 4 10.88 -62.13 22.89
N ARG A 5 9.73 -61.97 22.19
CA ARG A 5 8.36 -61.59 22.66
C ARG A 5 8.18 -60.19 23.29
N GLY A 6 7.15 -59.41 22.97
CA GLY A 6 5.84 -59.67 22.37
C GLY A 6 4.72 -59.24 23.33
N GLY A 7 3.76 -58.43 22.84
CA GLY A 7 2.52 -58.02 23.54
C GLY A 7 2.18 -56.57 23.19
N ARG A 8 1.31 -56.22 22.24
CA ARG A 8 -0.12 -56.49 21.98
C ARG A 8 -1.06 -55.48 22.66
N VAL A 9 -1.58 -54.58 21.81
CA VAL A 9 -2.95 -54.05 21.67
C VAL A 9 -3.68 -53.54 22.92
N GLU A 10 -4.01 -52.25 22.91
CA GLU A 10 -5.35 -51.81 23.31
C GLU A 10 -5.82 -50.65 22.43
N SER A 11 -6.99 -50.85 21.82
CA SER A 11 -7.77 -49.89 21.06
C SER A 11 -8.83 -49.35 22.00
N LEU A 12 -8.97 -48.03 22.10
CA LEU A 12 -10.14 -47.41 22.73
C LEU A 12 -10.64 -46.28 21.83
N ASP A 13 -11.64 -46.66 21.04
CA ASP A 13 -12.66 -45.78 20.50
C ASP A 13 -13.63 -45.44 21.64
N THR A 14 -13.81 -44.14 21.93
CA THR A 14 -15.05 -43.63 22.50
C THR A 14 -15.26 -42.19 22.03
N SER A 15 -16.07 -42.08 20.99
CA SER A 15 -17.00 -40.97 20.77
C SER A 15 -17.60 -40.42 22.09
N HIS A 16 -17.61 -39.10 22.27
CA HIS A 16 -18.66 -38.42 23.05
C HIS A 16 -18.87 -36.98 22.57
N THR A 17 -20.02 -36.81 21.92
CA THR A 17 -20.70 -35.57 21.61
C THR A 17 -21.08 -34.81 22.88
N GLY A 18 -20.64 -33.56 23.00
CA GLY A 18 -21.06 -32.63 24.05
C GLY A 18 -21.46 -31.28 23.47
N ARG A 19 -22.70 -31.14 22.98
CA ARG A 19 -23.32 -29.86 22.62
C ARG A 19 -23.74 -29.13 23.89
N LEU A 20 -23.01 -28.08 24.26
CA LEU A 20 -23.43 -27.14 25.29
C LEU A 20 -24.36 -26.08 24.66
N TRP A 21 -25.65 -26.20 24.96
CA TRP A 21 -26.65 -25.18 24.67
C TRP A 21 -26.58 -24.07 25.73
N ILE A 22 -26.16 -22.86 25.35
CA ILE A 22 -26.40 -21.65 26.14
C ILE A 22 -27.49 -20.84 25.42
N ARG A 23 -28.67 -20.78 26.05
CA ARG A 23 -29.76 -19.88 25.70
C ARG A 23 -29.39 -18.45 26.13
N GLY A 24 -29.21 -17.57 25.16
CA GLY A 24 -29.21 -16.12 25.36
C GLY A 24 -29.96 -15.44 24.21
N LYS A 25 -31.15 -14.88 24.49
CA LYS A 25 -31.96 -14.14 23.51
C LYS A 25 -31.36 -12.74 23.25
N PRO A 26 -31.56 -12.18 22.04
CA PRO A 26 -30.96 -10.92 21.63
C PRO A 26 -31.84 -9.72 22.06
N LEU A 27 -31.24 -8.76 22.75
CA LEU A 27 -31.74 -7.40 22.91
C LEU A 27 -30.78 -6.48 22.17
N PHE A 28 -31.28 -5.37 21.61
CA PHE A 28 -30.63 -4.42 20.70
C PHE A 28 -30.76 -4.69 19.19
N ALA A 29 -31.98 -4.97 18.74
CA ALA A 29 -32.42 -4.62 17.39
C ALA A 29 -33.60 -3.63 17.50
N LYS A 30 -33.33 -2.35 17.80
CA LYS A 30 -34.33 -1.25 17.79
C LYS A 30 -33.68 0.13 18.01
N ALA A 31 -32.76 0.58 17.13
CA ALA A 31 -32.26 1.97 17.20
C ALA A 31 -31.67 2.58 15.91
N PHE A 32 -31.91 2.02 14.71
CA PHE A 32 -31.32 2.58 13.47
C PHE A 32 -32.32 2.67 12.32
N LYS A 33 -33.53 3.19 12.60
CA LYS A 33 -34.57 3.41 11.57
C LYS A 33 -35.22 4.80 11.64
N ARG A 34 -34.52 5.79 12.19
CA ARG A 34 -34.94 7.20 12.21
C ARG A 34 -33.74 8.15 12.16
N LEU A 35 -33.08 8.22 11.00
CA LEU A 35 -32.19 9.35 10.66
C LEU A 35 -31.97 9.50 9.15
N ALA A 36 -32.95 9.08 8.36
CA ALA A 36 -33.00 9.28 6.90
C ALA A 36 -34.22 10.12 6.56
N ARG A 37 -34.34 11.33 7.13
CA ARG A 37 -35.34 12.33 6.72
C ARG A 37 -35.10 13.73 7.30
N LEU A 38 -33.91 14.29 7.13
CA LEU A 38 -33.72 15.75 7.26
C LEU A 38 -32.37 16.15 6.69
N MET A 39 -32.35 16.63 5.44
CA MET A 39 -31.47 17.67 4.91
C MET A 39 -31.62 17.69 3.39
N LEU A 40 -32.61 18.44 2.94
CA LEU A 40 -32.67 19.03 1.61
C LEU A 40 -32.64 20.55 1.87
N VAL A 41 -32.00 21.29 0.95
CA VAL A 41 -32.17 22.75 0.67
C VAL A 41 -30.93 23.65 0.96
N ILE A 42 -30.14 23.84 -0.11
CA ILE A 42 -29.66 25.11 -0.73
C ILE A 42 -28.19 25.60 -0.57
N SER A 43 -27.60 25.84 -1.77
CA SER A 43 -26.56 26.84 -2.19
C SER A 43 -25.08 26.43 -2.25
N PRO A 44 -24.26 27.10 -3.09
CA PRO A 44 -24.37 27.29 -4.54
C PRO A 44 -23.10 26.82 -5.29
N ALA A 45 -23.20 26.65 -6.60
CA ALA A 45 -22.12 26.20 -7.47
C ALA A 45 -20.98 27.22 -7.59
N VAL A 46 -19.77 26.81 -7.20
CA VAL A 46 -18.51 27.47 -7.56
C VAL A 46 -17.97 26.79 -8.82
N LYS A 47 -17.81 27.55 -9.92
CA LYS A 47 -17.14 27.07 -11.14
C LYS A 47 -15.62 26.97 -10.91
N PRO A 48 -14.97 25.82 -11.18
CA PRO A 48 -13.54 25.82 -11.42
C PRO A 48 -13.23 26.14 -12.88
N LYS A 49 -12.17 26.94 -13.06
CA LYS A 49 -11.56 27.32 -14.33
C LYS A 49 -10.94 26.11 -15.03
N ALA A 50 -10.86 26.22 -16.35
CA ALA A 50 -10.40 25.24 -17.32
C ALA A 50 -9.01 24.65 -17.02
N GLY A 51 -8.84 23.34 -17.30
CA GLY A 51 -7.53 22.71 -17.36
C GLY A 51 -7.43 21.20 -17.08
N ALA A 52 -8.49 20.40 -17.21
CA ALA A 52 -8.38 18.93 -17.23
C ALA A 52 -9.59 18.35 -17.98
N ARG A 53 -9.36 17.56 -19.04
CA ARG A 53 -10.45 16.87 -19.76
C ARG A 53 -10.82 15.63 -18.97
N ARG A 54 -12.10 15.54 -18.59
CA ARG A 54 -12.64 14.51 -17.70
C ARG A 54 -13.28 13.40 -18.53
N CYS A 55 -12.97 12.14 -18.21
CA CYS A 55 -13.75 11.01 -18.71
C CYS A 55 -15.10 11.01 -17.99
N SER A 56 -16.17 11.40 -18.70
CA SER A 56 -17.52 11.54 -18.14
C SER A 56 -18.45 10.57 -18.86
N GLU A 57 -19.10 9.67 -18.13
CA GLU A 57 -20.24 8.91 -18.63
C GLU A 57 -21.43 9.85 -18.81
N THR A 58 -21.91 10.02 -20.05
CA THR A 58 -23.14 10.78 -20.31
C THR A 58 -24.10 9.90 -21.09
N PHE A 59 -24.97 9.18 -20.37
CA PHE A 59 -26.16 8.56 -20.95
C PHE A 59 -27.32 9.57 -20.92
N THR A 60 -27.80 10.01 -22.08
CA THR A 60 -29.08 10.73 -22.19
C THR A 60 -30.04 10.00 -23.13
N LYS A 61 -31.23 9.67 -22.59
CA LYS A 61 -32.36 9.05 -23.28
C LYS A 61 -33.18 10.12 -24.04
N THR A 62 -33.30 9.92 -25.35
CA THR A 62 -34.50 10.04 -26.23
C THR A 62 -35.53 11.16 -26.00
N ALA A 63 -35.82 11.96 -27.06
CA ALA A 63 -37.11 11.95 -27.79
C ALA A 63 -37.32 13.11 -28.83
N TRP A 64 -37.59 12.71 -30.09
CA TRP A 64 -38.58 13.19 -31.09
C TRP A 64 -38.76 14.70 -31.45
N GLN A 65 -38.49 15.08 -32.71
CA GLN A 65 -39.47 15.25 -33.81
C GLN A 65 -38.82 15.69 -35.17
N PRO A 66 -39.50 15.48 -36.33
CA PRO A 66 -38.89 15.51 -37.68
C PRO A 66 -39.31 16.72 -38.55
N ALA A 67 -38.48 17.10 -39.54
CA ALA A 67 -38.89 17.54 -40.89
C ALA A 67 -37.71 17.87 -41.83
N CYS A 68 -37.76 17.29 -43.04
CA CYS A 68 -37.23 17.68 -44.36
C CYS A 68 -35.99 18.56 -44.54
N SER A 69 -34.94 18.02 -45.16
CA SER A 69 -34.54 18.29 -46.57
C SER A 69 -33.08 17.88 -46.85
N ALA A 70 -32.82 17.50 -48.10
CA ALA A 70 -31.61 16.91 -48.67
C ALA A 70 -30.27 17.28 -47.99
N ALA A 71 -29.58 16.28 -47.43
CA ALA A 71 -28.21 16.40 -47.00
C ALA A 71 -27.45 15.10 -47.28
N LEU A 72 -26.26 15.26 -47.85
CA LEU A 72 -25.14 14.33 -47.82
C LEU A 72 -25.20 13.51 -46.53
N ARG A 73 -25.22 12.17 -46.60
CA ARG A 73 -25.17 11.31 -45.41
C ARG A 73 -23.80 11.47 -44.75
N CYS A 74 -23.61 12.57 -44.02
CA CYS A 74 -22.78 12.58 -42.84
C CYS A 74 -23.45 11.56 -41.91
N VAL A 75 -22.93 10.34 -41.91
CA VAL A 75 -23.15 9.42 -40.79
C VAL A 75 -22.76 10.26 -39.56
N PRO A 76 -23.67 10.53 -38.61
CA PRO A 76 -23.26 11.20 -37.38
C PRO A 76 -22.14 10.36 -36.80
N ALA A 77 -20.95 10.94 -36.66
CA ALA A 77 -19.90 10.32 -35.89
C ALA A 77 -20.52 10.00 -34.53
N VAL A 78 -20.65 8.71 -34.22
CA VAL A 78 -21.07 8.27 -32.90
C VAL A 78 -20.13 8.99 -31.92
N PRO A 79 -20.63 9.75 -30.93
CA PRO A 79 -19.76 10.36 -29.94
C PRO A 79 -18.92 9.24 -29.33
N ARG A 80 -17.62 9.25 -29.59
CA ARG A 80 -16.70 8.27 -29.03
C ARG A 80 -16.65 8.59 -27.53
N PRO A 81 -17.03 7.66 -26.62
CA PRO A 81 -16.91 7.91 -25.19
C PRO A 81 -15.43 8.15 -24.90
N PRO A 82 -15.03 9.19 -24.14
CA PRO A 82 -13.62 9.51 -23.88
C PRO A 82 -12.88 8.25 -23.43
N TYR A 83 -11.86 7.85 -24.18
CA TYR A 83 -11.36 6.49 -24.21
C TYR A 83 -10.00 6.48 -23.52
N CYS A 84 -10.08 6.75 -22.22
CA CYS A 84 -8.97 6.43 -21.32
C CYS A 84 -8.62 4.94 -21.41
N VAL A 85 -7.37 4.65 -21.09
CA VAL A 85 -6.92 3.27 -20.88
C VAL A 85 -7.64 2.74 -19.65
N LEU A 86 -8.43 1.67 -19.83
CA LEU A 86 -9.21 1.01 -18.81
C LEU A 86 -8.40 -0.03 -18.05
N SER A 87 -7.38 -0.60 -18.67
CA SER A 87 -6.56 -1.64 -18.05
C SER A 87 -5.12 -1.61 -18.56
N TRP A 88 -4.21 -1.97 -17.66
CA TRP A 88 -2.78 -2.03 -17.90
C TRP A 88 -2.29 -3.44 -17.56
N GLN A 89 -1.44 -4.00 -18.41
CA GLN A 89 -0.49 -5.02 -18.00
C GLN A 89 0.71 -4.31 -17.37
N TYR A 90 1.32 -4.92 -16.37
CA TYR A 90 2.53 -4.40 -15.76
C TYR A 90 3.54 -5.50 -15.43
N ASP A 91 4.81 -5.13 -15.56
CA ASP A 91 5.96 -5.91 -15.09
C ASP A 91 6.71 -5.08 -14.05
N ILE A 92 7.13 -5.69 -12.96
CA ILE A 92 7.94 -5.06 -11.90
C ILE A 92 9.20 -5.87 -11.69
N PHE A 93 10.35 -5.20 -11.67
CA PHE A 93 11.62 -5.76 -11.22
C PHE A 93 12.14 -4.92 -10.06
N SER A 94 12.52 -5.55 -8.96
CA SER A 94 12.95 -4.85 -7.74
C SER A 94 14.16 -5.50 -7.10
N GLY A 95 15.07 -4.66 -6.62
CA GLY A 95 16.29 -5.10 -5.95
C GLY A 95 17.04 -3.94 -5.32
N PHE A 96 17.89 -4.25 -4.34
CA PHE A 96 18.77 -3.28 -3.72
C PHE A 96 19.89 -2.91 -4.68
N THR A 97 20.05 -1.62 -4.93
CA THR A 97 21.13 -1.06 -5.75
C THR A 97 22.24 -0.44 -4.90
N GLN A 98 21.96 -0.20 -3.62
CA GLN A 98 22.95 0.28 -2.65
C GLN A 98 22.63 -0.24 -1.24
N SER A 99 23.68 -0.49 -0.45
CA SER A 99 23.58 -0.69 1.00
C SER A 99 24.81 -0.16 1.71
N THR A 100 24.64 0.33 2.93
CA THR A 100 25.74 0.66 3.84
C THR A 100 25.67 -0.22 5.08
N ILE A 101 26.69 -1.03 5.31
CA ILE A 101 26.84 -1.89 6.49
C ILE A 101 28.08 -1.45 7.26
N GLY A 102 27.90 -1.00 8.49
CA GLY A 102 28.93 -0.28 9.24
C GLY A 102 29.40 0.96 8.47
N SER A 103 30.70 1.01 8.14
CA SER A 103 31.30 2.08 7.34
C SER A 103 31.41 1.77 5.85
N THR A 104 30.95 0.59 5.41
CA THR A 104 31.15 0.12 4.04
C THR A 104 29.89 0.30 3.22
N THR A 105 29.97 1.15 2.19
CA THR A 105 28.92 1.28 1.18
C THR A 105 29.22 0.38 0.00
N THR A 106 28.24 -0.44 -0.38
CA THR A 106 28.28 -1.31 -1.56
C THR A 106 27.25 -0.84 -2.56
N HIS A 107 27.63 -0.80 -3.84
CA HIS A 107 26.74 -0.57 -4.96
C HIS A 107 26.56 -1.86 -5.75
N TYR A 108 25.32 -2.16 -6.13
CA TYR A 108 24.97 -3.36 -6.87
C TYR A 108 24.56 -2.99 -8.31
N PRO A 109 24.92 -3.83 -9.31
CA PRO A 109 24.46 -3.63 -10.67
C PRO A 109 22.95 -3.91 -10.77
N ASP A 110 22.26 -3.21 -11.67
CA ASP A 110 20.85 -3.45 -11.96
C ASP A 110 20.63 -4.86 -12.55
N PRO A 111 19.54 -5.57 -12.19
CA PRO A 111 18.36 -5.13 -11.41
C PRO A 111 18.52 -5.15 -9.87
N GLY A 112 19.75 -5.15 -9.35
CA GLY A 112 20.06 -5.14 -7.92
C GLY A 112 20.10 -6.54 -7.29
N VAL A 113 20.23 -6.60 -5.96
CA VAL A 113 20.17 -7.85 -5.19
C VAL A 113 18.86 -7.96 -4.41
N ALA A 114 18.31 -9.17 -4.26
CA ALA A 114 17.03 -9.37 -3.58
C ALA A 114 17.15 -9.52 -2.04
N SER A 115 18.36 -9.60 -1.51
CA SER A 115 18.60 -9.81 -0.08
C SER A 115 19.88 -9.11 0.36
N LEU A 116 19.79 -8.45 1.52
CA LEU A 116 20.92 -7.92 2.28
C LEU A 116 20.96 -8.64 3.62
N SER A 117 22.14 -9.09 4.05
CA SER A 117 22.35 -9.72 5.35
C SER A 117 23.55 -9.07 6.04
N TRP A 118 23.44 -8.85 7.35
CA TRP A 118 24.48 -8.17 8.13
C TRP A 118 24.68 -8.80 9.51
N GLY A 119 25.70 -8.32 10.22
CA GLY A 119 26.07 -8.83 11.52
C GLY A 119 26.69 -10.23 11.51
N SER A 120 27.16 -10.65 12.67
CA SER A 120 27.57 -12.03 12.95
C SER A 120 26.54 -12.67 13.86
N SER A 121 26.09 -13.88 13.52
CA SER A 121 25.06 -14.58 14.29
C SER A 121 25.51 -14.88 15.71
N THR A 122 24.58 -14.76 16.66
CA THR A 122 24.74 -15.23 18.04
C THR A 122 24.12 -16.62 18.28
N GLY A 123 23.63 -17.28 17.22
CA GLY A 123 22.97 -18.59 17.29
C GLY A 123 21.61 -18.66 16.57
N SER A 124 21.01 -17.51 16.24
CA SER A 124 19.68 -17.40 15.60
C SER A 124 19.71 -17.09 14.09
N GLY A 125 20.89 -17.05 13.47
CA GLY A 125 21.08 -16.49 12.12
C GLY A 125 21.54 -15.03 12.11
N GLN A 126 21.69 -14.45 10.92
CA GLN A 126 21.98 -13.02 10.70
C GLN A 126 20.67 -12.23 10.57
N SER A 127 20.70 -10.95 10.90
CA SER A 127 19.65 -10.02 10.50
C SER A 127 19.70 -9.79 8.99
N ALA A 128 18.53 -9.62 8.39
CA ALA A 128 18.42 -9.51 6.94
C ALA A 128 17.21 -8.70 6.48
N LEU A 129 17.36 -8.05 5.32
CA LEU A 129 16.30 -7.37 4.60
C LEU A 129 16.11 -8.04 3.24
N VAL A 130 14.91 -8.58 3.01
CA VAL A 130 14.61 -9.47 1.87
C VAL A 130 13.45 -8.91 1.06
N VAL A 131 13.63 -8.87 -0.26
CA VAL A 131 12.60 -8.53 -1.24
C VAL A 131 11.84 -9.80 -1.61
N ASN A 132 10.62 -10.00 -1.08
CA ASN A 132 9.76 -11.10 -1.49
C ASN A 132 8.93 -10.66 -2.70
N ASN A 133 9.08 -11.40 -3.81
CA ASN A 133 8.63 -11.06 -5.16
C ASN A 133 9.46 -9.94 -5.82
N PRO A 134 10.76 -10.18 -6.06
CA PRO A 134 11.63 -9.23 -6.76
C PRO A 134 11.28 -9.11 -8.26
N SER A 135 10.43 -10.00 -8.78
CA SER A 135 9.92 -9.92 -10.14
C SER A 135 8.43 -10.29 -10.19
N ILE A 136 7.65 -9.44 -10.85
CA ILE A 136 6.26 -9.67 -11.22
C ILE A 136 6.18 -9.45 -12.73
N VAL A 137 5.64 -10.41 -13.48
CA VAL A 137 5.59 -10.35 -14.94
C VAL A 137 4.18 -10.69 -15.42
N GLY A 138 3.64 -9.87 -16.31
CA GLY A 138 2.34 -10.08 -16.96
C GLY A 138 1.14 -9.89 -16.05
N ALA A 139 1.29 -9.18 -14.91
CA ALA A 139 0.17 -8.87 -14.03
C ALA A 139 -0.71 -7.77 -14.64
N SER A 140 -1.92 -7.59 -14.13
CA SER A 140 -2.85 -6.58 -14.65
C SER A 140 -3.54 -5.79 -13.55
N VAL A 141 -3.82 -4.52 -13.84
CA VAL A 141 -4.56 -3.59 -12.98
C VAL A 141 -5.47 -2.73 -13.84
N ASP A 142 -6.70 -2.53 -13.37
CA ASP A 142 -7.67 -1.64 -14.01
C ASP A 142 -7.46 -0.19 -13.56
N THR A 143 -7.68 0.74 -14.48
CA THR A 143 -7.64 2.17 -14.18
C THR A 143 -8.86 2.56 -13.34
N TYR A 144 -8.60 3.18 -12.20
CA TYR A 144 -9.63 3.80 -11.38
C TYR A 144 -10.06 5.14 -11.97
N ILE A 145 -11.32 5.24 -12.40
CA ILE A 145 -11.85 6.46 -13.02
C ILE A 145 -12.34 7.42 -11.94
N GLY A 146 -11.66 8.57 -11.82
CA GLY A 146 -11.93 9.59 -10.81
C GLY A 146 -10.88 9.63 -9.69
N GLY A 147 -11.14 10.44 -8.68
CA GLY A 147 -10.25 10.67 -7.53
C GLY A 147 -10.83 10.17 -6.20
N GLY A 148 -10.18 10.56 -5.11
CA GLY A 148 -10.63 10.24 -3.74
C GLY A 148 -9.78 9.18 -3.04
N THR A 149 -10.38 8.34 -2.20
CA THR A 149 -9.64 7.32 -1.45
C THR A 149 -9.19 6.19 -2.38
N PRO A 150 -7.93 5.72 -2.28
CA PRO A 150 -7.46 4.60 -3.10
C PRO A 150 -8.33 3.35 -2.93
N PRO A 151 -8.76 2.71 -4.03
CA PRO A 151 -9.41 1.42 -3.96
C PRO A 151 -8.42 0.36 -3.48
N ALA A 152 -8.72 -0.29 -2.35
CA ALA A 152 -7.87 -1.32 -1.76
C ALA A 152 -8.25 -2.75 -2.20
N ALA A 153 -8.90 -2.89 -3.36
CA ALA A 153 -9.40 -4.17 -3.86
C ALA A 153 -9.24 -4.29 -5.38
N LEU A 154 -9.13 -5.54 -5.84
CA LEU A 154 -9.18 -5.87 -7.26
C LEU A 154 -10.50 -5.38 -7.89
N PRO A 155 -10.49 -4.99 -9.17
CA PRO A 155 -9.35 -5.02 -10.10
C PRO A 155 -8.45 -3.78 -10.07
N TYR A 156 -8.77 -2.79 -9.23
CA TYR A 156 -8.07 -1.50 -9.17
C TYR A 156 -6.81 -1.49 -8.27
N LEU A 157 -6.48 -2.64 -7.67
CA LEU A 157 -5.30 -2.85 -6.86
C LEU A 157 -4.28 -3.70 -7.62
N GLY A 158 -3.16 -3.11 -8.01
CA GLY A 158 -1.98 -3.84 -8.48
C GLY A 158 -1.13 -4.29 -7.28
N PHE A 159 -0.73 -5.56 -7.26
CA PHE A 159 0.25 -6.06 -6.29
C PHE A 159 1.66 -5.67 -6.72
N SER A 160 2.47 -5.25 -5.76
CA SER A 160 3.90 -4.94 -5.95
C SER A 160 4.76 -5.87 -5.11
N THR A 161 6.05 -5.58 -5.07
CA THR A 161 7.01 -6.27 -4.22
C THR A 161 6.71 -6.06 -2.72
N SER A 162 7.24 -6.95 -1.89
CA SER A 162 7.18 -6.84 -0.44
C SER A 162 8.57 -6.90 0.16
N LEU A 163 8.74 -6.26 1.31
CA LEU A 163 10.00 -6.19 2.02
C LEU A 163 9.85 -6.85 3.39
N THR A 164 10.65 -7.87 3.67
CA THR A 164 10.69 -8.51 5.00
C THR A 164 11.98 -8.17 5.69
N HIS A 165 11.85 -7.62 6.89
CA HIS A 165 12.95 -7.52 7.83
C HIS A 165 12.93 -8.75 8.75
N HIS A 166 14.00 -9.54 8.73
CA HIS A 166 14.28 -10.61 9.67
C HIS A 166 15.22 -10.06 10.74
N ASN A 167 14.68 -9.85 11.95
CA ASN A 167 15.45 -9.33 13.06
C ASN A 167 15.96 -10.51 13.92
N HIS A 168 17.28 -10.67 14.00
CA HIS A 168 17.92 -11.65 14.86
C HIS A 168 18.99 -10.98 15.73
N PRO A 169 19.25 -11.48 16.94
CA PRO A 169 20.37 -11.00 17.73
C PRO A 169 21.70 -11.22 17.02
N ILE A 170 22.40 -10.13 16.72
CA ILE A 170 23.70 -10.14 16.06
C ILE A 170 24.79 -9.42 16.86
N THR A 171 26.04 -9.57 16.40
CA THR A 171 27.20 -8.77 16.79
C THR A 171 27.89 -8.19 15.55
N GLY A 172 28.80 -7.23 15.73
CA GLY A 172 29.55 -6.64 14.61
C GLY A 172 28.77 -5.53 13.88
N SER A 173 29.08 -5.31 12.61
CA SER A 173 28.50 -4.22 11.81
C SER A 173 27.06 -4.50 11.40
N SER A 174 26.18 -3.51 11.57
CA SER A 174 24.79 -3.54 11.14
C SER A 174 24.55 -2.73 9.87
N LEU A 175 23.43 -2.98 9.21
CA LEU A 175 22.92 -2.11 8.14
C LEU A 175 22.59 -0.73 8.73
N THR A 176 22.94 0.33 8.02
CA THR A 176 22.59 1.72 8.39
C THR A 176 21.72 2.39 7.33
N SER A 177 21.92 2.03 6.06
CA SER A 177 21.06 2.47 4.96
C SER A 177 21.01 1.47 3.82
N ALA A 178 19.96 1.57 3.02
CA ALA A 178 19.84 0.85 1.75
C ALA A 178 18.98 1.65 0.76
N THR A 179 19.19 1.41 -0.52
CA THR A 179 18.31 1.91 -1.59
C THR A 179 17.73 0.72 -2.33
N LEU A 180 16.41 0.56 -2.23
CA LEU A 180 15.63 -0.41 -3.00
C LEU A 180 15.13 0.28 -4.27
N ARG A 181 15.48 -0.26 -5.43
CA ARG A 181 14.97 0.21 -6.73
C ARG A 181 13.84 -0.70 -7.19
N ALA A 182 12.79 -0.09 -7.73
CA ALA A 182 11.73 -0.77 -8.46
C ALA A 182 11.62 -0.20 -9.88
N GLU A 183 11.72 -1.06 -10.87
CA GLU A 183 11.50 -0.78 -12.28
C GLU A 183 10.13 -1.28 -12.69
N VAL A 184 9.32 -0.42 -13.30
CA VAL A 184 7.95 -0.73 -13.69
C VAL A 184 7.76 -0.46 -15.17
N SER A 185 7.34 -1.48 -15.91
CA SER A 185 6.90 -1.35 -17.30
C SER A 185 5.38 -1.47 -17.34
N LEU A 186 4.72 -0.53 -18.02
CA LEU A 186 3.26 -0.51 -18.16
C LEU A 186 2.89 -0.64 -19.64
N THR A 187 2.04 -1.60 -19.95
CA THR A 187 1.51 -1.82 -21.30
C THR A 187 -0.02 -1.69 -21.26
N PRO A 188 -0.61 -0.73 -21.97
CA PRO A 188 -2.05 -0.59 -22.01
C PRO A 188 -2.67 -1.75 -22.78
N THR A 189 -3.70 -2.36 -22.20
CA THR A 189 -4.39 -3.53 -22.80
C THR A 189 -5.78 -3.20 -23.31
N ALA A 190 -6.42 -2.16 -22.80
CA ALA A 190 -7.72 -1.69 -23.27
C ALA A 190 -7.81 -0.15 -23.26
N PRO A 191 -7.77 0.54 -24.42
CA PRO A 191 -7.37 -0.01 -25.72
C PRO A 191 -5.90 -0.47 -25.69
N ALA A 192 -5.58 -1.48 -26.49
CA ALA A 192 -4.20 -1.94 -26.63
C ALA A 192 -3.33 -0.85 -27.27
N GLY A 193 -2.14 -0.62 -26.73
CA GLY A 193 -1.21 0.38 -27.24
C GLY A 193 0.25 0.07 -26.89
N PRO A 194 1.19 0.93 -27.30
CA PRO A 194 2.61 0.72 -27.01
C PRO A 194 2.90 0.75 -25.51
N THR A 195 3.85 -0.09 -25.08
CA THR A 195 4.41 -0.05 -23.73
C THR A 195 5.07 1.30 -23.45
N LEU A 196 4.82 1.85 -22.26
CA LEU A 196 5.50 3.06 -21.78
C LEU A 196 6.99 2.79 -21.55
N PRO A 197 7.85 3.82 -21.62
CA PRO A 197 9.21 3.72 -21.11
C PRO A 197 9.21 3.21 -19.66
N THR A 198 10.17 2.34 -19.33
CA THR A 198 10.31 1.80 -17.98
C THR A 198 10.48 2.93 -16.97
N GLN A 199 9.62 2.94 -15.96
CA GLN A 199 9.63 3.90 -14.87
C GLN A 199 10.47 3.33 -13.72
N ILE A 200 11.33 4.16 -13.14
CA ILE A 200 12.23 3.75 -12.04
C ILE A 200 11.86 4.53 -10.80
N THR A 201 11.58 3.82 -9.70
CA THR A 201 11.36 4.40 -8.38
C THR A 201 12.42 3.89 -7.42
N ALA A 202 13.04 4.79 -6.67
CA ALA A 202 13.98 4.46 -5.60
C ALA A 202 13.32 4.69 -4.24
N PHE A 203 13.46 3.73 -3.34
CA PHE A 203 13.04 3.77 -1.95
C PHE A 203 14.29 3.80 -1.08
N ASP A 204 14.58 4.97 -0.52
CA ASP A 204 15.70 5.14 0.38
C ASP A 204 15.30 4.78 1.80
N ILE A 205 16.15 3.99 2.45
CA ILE A 205 15.90 3.34 3.72
C ILE A 205 17.00 3.78 4.69
N ALA A 206 16.60 4.24 5.88
CA ALA A 206 17.45 4.28 7.05
C ALA A 206 17.10 3.09 7.95
N PHE A 207 18.13 2.50 8.55
CA PHE A 207 17.99 1.35 9.41
C PHE A 207 18.79 1.56 10.70
N ALA A 208 18.23 1.12 11.83
CA ALA A 208 18.93 1.08 13.10
C ALA A 208 18.73 -0.28 13.76
N GLU A 209 19.83 -1.04 13.82
CA GLU A 209 19.97 -2.16 14.75
C GLU A 209 20.17 -1.60 16.15
N THR A 210 19.28 -1.94 17.07
CA THR A 210 19.30 -1.39 18.41
C THR A 210 19.97 -2.35 19.40
N PRO A 211 20.52 -1.85 20.52
CA PRO A 211 21.10 -2.75 21.51
C PRO A 211 20.03 -3.64 22.13
N ASN A 212 20.25 -4.96 22.15
CA ASN A 212 19.30 -5.94 22.67
C ASN A 212 19.14 -5.89 24.20
N VAL A 213 18.52 -4.83 24.71
CA VAL A 213 18.33 -4.54 26.14
C VAL A 213 16.87 -4.23 26.46
N ASN A 214 16.45 -4.41 27.72
CA ASN A 214 15.05 -4.20 28.10
C ASN A 214 14.66 -2.71 28.29
N ASN A 215 15.63 -1.82 28.49
CA ASN A 215 15.38 -0.41 28.83
C ASN A 215 15.73 0.50 27.65
N CYS A 216 14.81 0.62 26.71
CA CYS A 216 14.97 1.43 25.52
C CYS A 216 14.58 2.88 25.79
N SER A 217 15.29 3.83 25.19
CA SER A 217 14.94 5.26 25.26
C SER A 217 13.74 5.64 24.38
N PHE A 218 13.05 4.65 23.82
CA PHE A 218 11.90 4.79 22.92
C PHE A 218 10.90 3.64 23.15
N PRO A 219 9.63 3.79 22.74
CA PRO A 219 8.64 2.71 22.84
C PRO A 219 9.08 1.48 22.05
N SER A 220 9.20 0.35 22.74
CA SER A 220 9.61 -0.94 22.17
C SER A 220 8.71 -2.04 22.75
N SER A 221 8.41 -3.07 21.96
CA SER A 221 7.67 -4.25 22.41
C SER A 221 8.56 -5.43 22.81
N SER A 222 9.88 -5.36 22.58
CA SER A 222 10.85 -6.38 22.98
C SER A 222 12.16 -5.75 23.49
N GLN A 223 13.27 -6.51 23.47
CA GLN A 223 14.61 -6.08 23.87
C GLN A 223 15.18 -5.06 22.89
N CYS A 224 14.58 -3.87 22.88
CA CYS A 224 14.73 -2.83 21.85
C CYS A 224 14.48 -3.36 20.44
N ASP A 225 13.31 -3.02 19.91
CA ASP A 225 12.95 -3.37 18.55
C ASP A 225 13.78 -2.56 17.56
N ASP A 226 14.32 -3.24 16.55
CA ASP A 226 15.01 -2.61 15.44
C ASP A 226 14.10 -1.77 14.58
N ILE A 227 14.67 -0.69 14.05
CA ILE A 227 13.91 0.40 13.45
C ILE A 227 14.23 0.50 11.97
N PHE A 228 13.19 0.35 11.16
CA PHE A 228 13.19 0.65 9.73
C PHE A 228 12.53 2.00 9.52
N VAL A 229 13.19 2.91 8.79
CA VAL A 229 12.62 4.19 8.39
C VAL A 229 12.70 4.34 6.88
N LEU A 230 11.58 4.70 6.28
CA LEU A 230 11.48 5.02 4.87
C LEU A 230 11.70 6.53 4.68
N LEU A 231 12.76 6.88 3.96
CA LEU A 231 13.16 8.27 3.73
C LEU A 231 12.52 8.87 2.46
N GLY A 232 12.11 8.02 1.52
CA GLY A 232 11.55 8.43 0.25
C GLY A 232 10.93 7.29 -0.54
N GLY A 233 10.51 7.57 -1.78
CA GLY A 233 10.00 6.58 -2.73
C GLY A 233 8.51 6.30 -2.67
N LEU A 234 7.81 6.68 -1.60
CA LEU A 234 6.35 6.81 -1.64
C LEU A 234 6.03 8.18 -2.21
N LEU A 235 5.17 8.26 -3.24
CA LEU A 235 4.21 9.34 -3.53
C LEU A 235 3.64 9.22 -4.97
N ASN A 236 2.48 9.86 -5.15
CA ASN A 236 1.64 9.88 -6.35
C ASN A 236 2.37 10.36 -7.60
N GLN A 237 2.99 9.44 -8.34
CA GLN A 237 3.62 9.76 -9.61
C GLN A 237 2.56 10.00 -10.67
N SER A 238 2.81 10.91 -11.60
CA SER A 238 1.93 11.09 -12.76
C SER A 238 2.68 10.86 -14.06
N PHE A 239 2.02 10.23 -15.01
CA PHE A 239 2.52 10.11 -16.38
C PHE A 239 1.45 10.53 -17.36
N GLN A 240 1.87 10.97 -18.54
CA GLN A 240 0.96 11.26 -19.64
C GLN A 240 1.00 10.13 -20.65
N TYR A 241 -0.18 9.77 -21.17
CA TYR A 241 -0.31 8.75 -22.18
C TYR A 241 -1.41 9.13 -23.18
N ASP A 242 -1.11 8.97 -24.47
CA ASP A 242 -2.07 9.13 -25.57
C ASP A 242 -2.50 7.73 -25.99
N ALA A 243 -3.80 7.46 -25.92
CA ALA A 243 -4.35 6.16 -26.27
C ALA A 243 -4.41 5.88 -27.79
N GLY A 244 -3.78 6.73 -28.62
CA GLY A 244 -3.75 6.59 -30.09
C GLY A 244 -5.09 6.95 -30.71
N ASP A 245 -5.75 7.91 -30.09
CA ASP A 245 -7.16 7.79 -29.88
C ASP A 245 -7.89 8.91 -30.65
N GLY A 246 -7.37 10.13 -30.56
CA GLY A 246 -7.87 11.34 -31.19
C GLY A 246 -8.20 12.45 -30.19
N ASP A 247 -8.26 12.12 -28.90
CA ASP A 247 -8.51 12.99 -27.76
C ASP A 247 -7.20 13.53 -27.14
N GLY A 248 -6.06 12.93 -27.49
CA GLY A 248 -4.71 13.39 -27.17
C GLY A 248 -4.18 12.82 -25.85
N LEU A 249 -3.23 13.54 -25.22
CA LEU A 249 -2.59 13.10 -23.97
C LEU A 249 -3.56 13.20 -22.78
N LEU A 250 -3.71 12.11 -22.03
CA LEU A 250 -4.34 12.07 -20.71
C LEU A 250 -3.28 11.90 -19.62
N THR A 251 -3.47 12.55 -18.49
CA THR A 251 -2.64 12.34 -17.29
C THR A 251 -3.22 11.23 -16.43
N TYR A 252 -2.39 10.26 -16.07
CA TYR A 252 -2.69 9.19 -15.11
C TYR A 252 -1.84 9.39 -13.85
N PHE A 253 -2.34 8.90 -12.71
CA PHE A 253 -1.66 8.95 -11.42
C PHE A 253 -1.43 7.53 -10.89
N VAL A 254 -0.19 7.21 -10.53
CA VAL A 254 0.21 5.96 -9.87
C VAL A 254 0.38 6.25 -8.38
N ASN A 255 -0.46 5.62 -7.56
CA ASN A 255 -0.49 5.83 -6.13
C ASN A 255 -0.01 4.54 -5.46
N ILE A 256 1.18 4.57 -4.87
CA ILE A 256 1.80 3.40 -4.20
C ILE A 256 1.51 3.50 -2.71
N PHE A 257 1.06 2.40 -2.10
CA PHE A 257 0.71 2.37 -0.69
C PHE A 257 0.93 0.97 -0.07
N PRO A 258 1.18 0.90 1.25
CA PRO A 258 1.23 -0.38 1.94
C PRO A 258 -0.15 -1.05 1.93
N ILE A 259 -0.18 -2.33 1.57
CA ILE A 259 -1.42 -3.15 1.58
C ILE A 259 -1.52 -4.03 2.83
N THR A 260 -0.44 -4.09 3.63
CA THR A 260 -0.46 -4.72 4.96
C THR A 260 -0.71 -3.65 6.00
N GLY A 261 -1.93 -3.64 6.57
CA GLY A 261 -2.33 -2.63 7.55
C GLY A 261 -1.47 -2.67 8.83
N GLY A 262 -1.17 -1.49 9.37
CA GLY A 262 -0.54 -1.33 10.70
C GLY A 262 0.96 -1.60 10.77
N VAL A 263 1.61 -1.94 9.65
CA VAL A 263 3.07 -2.13 9.61
C VAL A 263 3.76 -0.80 9.45
N LEU A 264 3.54 -0.10 8.33
CA LEU A 264 4.16 1.21 8.09
C LEU A 264 3.30 2.33 8.67
N GLY A 265 3.90 3.20 9.49
CA GLY A 265 3.21 4.33 10.08
C GLY A 265 4.17 5.40 10.60
N THR A 266 3.62 6.48 11.14
CA THR A 266 4.42 7.48 11.84
C THR A 266 4.95 6.87 13.14
N LEU A 267 6.27 6.84 13.28
CA LEU A 267 6.92 6.39 14.50
C LEU A 267 6.93 7.50 15.57
N SER A 268 7.18 7.12 16.81
CA SER A 268 7.39 8.11 17.88
C SER A 268 8.66 8.92 17.61
N ASP A 269 8.73 10.18 18.04
CA ASP A 269 9.91 11.03 17.86
C ASP A 269 11.18 10.41 18.47
N ALA A 270 11.02 9.67 19.59
CA ALA A 270 12.13 8.94 20.22
C ALA A 270 12.62 7.76 19.36
N SER A 271 11.71 7.03 18.71
CA SER A 271 12.05 5.96 17.76
C SER A 271 12.75 6.54 16.52
N CYS A 272 12.25 7.67 16.00
CA CYS A 272 12.90 8.36 14.89
C CYS A 272 14.31 8.82 15.25
N ALA A 273 14.49 9.42 16.43
CA ALA A 273 15.80 9.85 16.91
C ALA A 273 16.77 8.67 17.09
N ALA A 274 16.28 7.52 17.57
CA ALA A 274 17.09 6.29 17.66
C ALA A 274 17.55 5.78 16.29
N ALA A 275 16.77 6.02 15.23
CA ALA A 275 17.15 5.76 13.84
C ALA A 275 17.95 6.91 13.17
N GLY A 276 18.33 7.94 13.92
CA GLY A 276 19.03 9.12 13.40
C GLY A 276 18.17 10.01 12.51
N GLN A 277 16.84 9.91 12.59
CA GLN A 277 15.87 10.64 11.77
C GLN A 277 15.14 11.71 12.58
N GLY A 278 14.57 12.69 11.88
CA GLY A 278 13.77 13.76 12.49
C GLY A 278 12.41 13.28 13.01
N PRO A 279 11.75 14.07 13.89
CA PRO A 279 10.38 13.83 14.37
C PRO A 279 9.39 13.52 13.24
N GLY A 280 8.43 12.63 13.52
CA GLY A 280 7.38 12.26 12.56
C GLY A 280 7.80 11.38 11.38
N CYS A 281 8.96 10.71 11.47
CA CYS A 281 9.44 9.79 10.44
C CYS A 281 8.46 8.61 10.20
N ILE A 282 8.46 8.08 8.96
CA ILE A 282 7.58 6.98 8.55
C ILE A 282 8.38 5.69 8.53
N GLY A 283 7.92 4.67 9.25
CA GLY A 283 8.69 3.46 9.43
C GLY A 283 7.92 2.36 10.16
N PHE A 284 8.65 1.33 10.58
CA PHE A 284 8.15 0.26 11.43
C PHE A 284 9.24 -0.26 12.35
N GLN A 285 8.82 -0.95 13.40
CA GLN A 285 9.71 -1.62 14.35
C GLN A 285 9.57 -3.14 14.20
N THR A 286 10.67 -3.87 14.33
CA THR A 286 10.68 -5.34 14.28
C THR A 286 11.23 -5.88 15.58
N ARG A 287 10.46 -6.73 16.25
CA ARG A 287 10.88 -7.34 17.51
C ARG A 287 12.04 -8.30 17.30
N GLU A 288 12.89 -8.42 18.31
CA GLU A 288 13.99 -9.39 18.32
C GLU A 288 13.49 -10.82 18.08
N ASN A 289 14.18 -11.56 17.21
CA ASN A 289 13.81 -12.92 16.76
C ASN A 289 12.42 -13.00 16.11
N GLN A 290 11.95 -11.92 15.49
CA GLN A 290 10.71 -11.89 14.72
C GLN A 290 10.97 -11.35 13.31
N SER A 291 9.93 -11.35 12.50
CA SER A 291 10.00 -10.75 11.17
C SER A 291 8.80 -9.85 10.92
N THR A 292 9.07 -8.69 10.34
CA THR A 292 8.04 -7.74 9.93
C THR A 292 8.07 -7.64 8.41
N THR A 293 6.91 -7.83 7.78
CA THR A 293 6.78 -7.76 6.32
C THR A 293 5.91 -6.57 5.92
N LEU A 294 6.46 -5.73 5.07
CA LEU A 294 5.80 -4.61 4.44
C LEU A 294 5.51 -4.95 2.99
N ALA A 295 4.25 -5.26 2.66
CA ALA A 295 3.83 -5.45 1.28
C ALA A 295 3.28 -4.15 0.68
N PHE A 296 3.68 -3.85 -0.55
CA PHE A 296 3.19 -2.70 -1.31
C PHE A 296 2.18 -3.12 -2.37
N GLY A 297 1.25 -2.22 -2.65
CA GLY A 297 0.40 -2.25 -3.81
C GLY A 297 0.32 -0.87 -4.44
N PHE A 298 -0.36 -0.77 -5.56
CA PHE A 298 -0.58 0.49 -6.24
C PHE A 298 -1.91 0.55 -6.96
N THR A 299 -2.37 1.77 -7.24
CA THR A 299 -3.53 2.03 -8.10
C THR A 299 -3.15 3.05 -9.17
N ILE A 300 -3.62 2.82 -10.40
CA ILE A 300 -3.57 3.79 -11.49
C ILE A 300 -4.92 4.50 -11.56
N SER A 301 -4.94 5.83 -11.53
CA SER A 301 -6.18 6.63 -11.57
C SER A 301 -6.13 7.79 -12.55
N THR A 302 -7.31 8.29 -12.95
CA THR A 302 -7.43 9.46 -13.85
C THR A 302 -7.51 10.81 -13.13
N GLU A 303 -7.76 10.82 -11.82
CA GLU A 303 -7.59 12.00 -10.95
C GLU A 303 -6.72 11.62 -9.73
N PRO A 304 -6.08 12.58 -9.04
CA PRO A 304 -5.27 12.30 -7.86
C PRO A 304 -6.07 11.62 -6.75
N LEU A 305 -5.45 10.64 -6.08
CA LEU A 305 -6.05 10.01 -4.90
C LEU A 305 -5.58 10.72 -3.62
N SER A 306 -6.52 10.91 -2.70
CA SER A 306 -6.23 11.33 -1.33
C SER A 306 -5.77 10.11 -0.54
N VAL A 307 -4.47 9.82 -0.58
CA VAL A 307 -3.84 8.86 0.34
C VAL A 307 -3.77 9.57 1.70
N PRO A 308 -4.47 9.10 2.75
CA PRO A 308 -4.32 9.70 4.06
C PRO A 308 -2.86 9.59 4.48
N GLU A 309 -2.17 10.71 4.59
CA GLU A 309 -0.85 10.72 5.18
C GLU A 309 -0.95 10.16 6.59
N PRO A 310 -0.08 9.20 6.98
CA PRO A 310 -0.10 8.64 8.34
C PRO A 310 -0.12 9.72 9.43
N GLY A 311 0.53 10.87 9.18
CA GLY A 311 0.57 12.02 10.08
C GLY A 311 -0.71 12.86 10.17
N VAL A 312 -1.53 12.94 9.11
CA VAL A 312 -2.75 13.78 9.12
C VAL A 312 -3.82 13.18 10.04
N LEU A 313 -3.88 11.85 10.17
CA LEU A 313 -4.75 11.21 11.15
C LEU A 313 -4.30 11.48 12.59
N ALA A 314 -2.99 11.48 12.85
CA ALA A 314 -2.45 11.83 14.15
C ALA A 314 -2.74 13.29 14.51
N LEU A 315 -2.51 14.23 13.59
CA LEU A 315 -2.79 15.66 13.80
C LEU A 315 -4.29 15.95 13.95
N LEU A 316 -5.16 15.28 13.19
CA LEU A 316 -6.60 15.39 13.37
C LEU A 316 -7.04 14.84 14.74
N GLY A 317 -6.47 13.70 15.16
CA GLY A 317 -6.70 13.11 16.47
C GLY A 317 -6.29 14.04 17.62
N ILE A 318 -5.11 14.66 17.51
CA ILE A 318 -4.59 15.64 18.49
C ILE A 318 -5.45 16.92 18.47
N GLY A 319 -5.82 17.41 17.30
CA GLY A 319 -6.68 18.60 17.16
C GLY A 319 -8.06 18.41 17.79
N LEU A 320 -8.68 17.24 17.60
CA LEU A 320 -9.96 16.90 18.22
C LEU A 320 -9.83 16.67 19.74
N ALA A 321 -8.75 16.04 20.21
CA ALA A 321 -8.48 15.88 21.63
C ALA A 321 -8.26 17.24 22.33
N GLY A 322 -7.54 18.17 21.68
CA GLY A 322 -7.33 19.54 22.18
C GLY A 322 -8.63 20.34 22.30
N LEU A 323 -9.54 20.23 21.33
CA LEU A 323 -10.87 20.85 21.38
C LEU A 323 -11.78 20.21 22.46
N GLY A 324 -11.68 18.89 22.65
CA GLY A 324 -12.38 18.17 23.72
C GLY A 324 -11.93 18.61 25.12
N ALA A 325 -10.62 18.72 25.34
CA ALA A 325 -10.04 19.19 26.60
C ALA A 325 -10.38 20.66 26.90
N MET A 326 -10.50 21.51 25.86
CA MET A 326 -10.88 22.92 26.03
C MET A 326 -12.34 23.08 26.50
N ARG A 327 -13.23 22.15 26.13
CA ARG A 327 -14.61 22.12 26.62
C ARG A 327 -14.71 21.72 28.09
N TRP A 328 -13.81 20.88 28.59
CA TRP A 328 -13.77 20.47 30.00
C TRP A 328 -13.25 21.54 30.94
N ARG A 329 -12.55 22.57 30.43
CA ARG A 329 -12.08 23.72 31.24
C ARG A 329 -13.12 24.84 31.38
N ARG A 330 -14.33 24.65 30.84
CA ARG A 330 -15.45 25.60 30.94
C ARG A 330 -16.67 25.06 31.71
N ILE A 331 -16.51 23.98 32.45
CA ILE A 331 -17.49 23.46 33.41
C ILE A 331 -16.86 23.54 34.80
#